data_AF-A0A164Y3T1-F1
#
_entry.id   AF-A0A164Y3T1-F1
#
_cell.length_a   1.000
_cell.length_b   1.000
_cell.length_c   1.000
_cell.angle_alpha   90.00
_cell.angle_beta   90.00
_cell.angle_gamma   90.00
#
_symmetry.space_group_name_H-M   'P 1'
#
loop_
_entity.id
_entity.type
_entity.pdbx_description
1 polymer ?
#
loop_
_entity_poly.entity_id
_entity_poly.type
_entity_poly.pdbx_seq_one_letter_code
_entity_poly.pdbx_strand_id
1 'polypeptide(L)' 'MNNQVDRFNLVIDVINRVPSLGYRAAHLKEQMKEEILRNRAYAYTHGTDAEAVNQWTWPQESWSCWPQKTPGHS' A
#
# COMPACT_ATOMS: atom_id res chain seq x y z
N MET A 1 13.21 3.12 13.74
CA MET A 1 13.39 3.15 12.27
C MET A 1 12.01 3.39 11.67
N ASN A 2 11.61 4.65 11.49
CA ASN A 2 10.24 4.99 11.08
C ASN A 2 10.19 4.99 9.55
N ASN A 3 9.74 3.89 8.94
CA ASN A 3 9.54 3.86 7.50
C ASN A 3 8.42 4.85 7.17
N GLN A 4 8.80 6.05 6.74
CA GLN A 4 7.91 7.09 6.23
C GLN A 4 7.18 6.66 4.93
N VAL A 5 7.37 5.41 4.51
CA VAL A 5 6.67 4.71 3.43
C VAL A 5 5.50 3.92 4.02
N ASP A 6 4.67 4.56 4.84
CA ASP A 6 3.39 3.96 5.19
C ASP A 6 2.48 4.00 3.94
N ARG A 7 1.78 2.89 3.68
CA ARG A 7 0.96 2.68 2.48
C ARG A 7 -0.06 3.79 2.23
N PHE A 8 -0.53 4.45 3.29
CA PHE A 8 -1.48 5.56 3.19
C PHE A 8 -0.80 6.83 2.65
N ASN A 9 0.47 7.08 2.99
CA ASN A 9 1.22 8.20 2.43
C ASN A 9 1.45 8.04 0.93
N LEU A 10 1.74 6.81 0.46
CA LEU A 10 1.85 6.53 -0.98
C LEU A 10 0.55 6.83 -1.73
N VAL A 11 -0.60 6.47 -1.16
CA VAL A 11 -1.91 6.78 -1.77
C VAL A 11 -2.14 8.29 -1.83
N ILE A 12 -1.84 9.03 -0.76
CA ILE A 12 -1.95 10.50 -0.74
C ILE A 12 -1.03 11.14 -1.78
N ASP A 13 0.20 10.65 -1.93
CA ASP A 13 1.16 11.11 -2.94
C ASP A 13 0.61 10.91 -4.36
N VAL A 14 0.04 9.74 -4.67
CA VAL A 14 -0.57 9.47 -5.98
C VAL A 14 -1.74 10.41 -6.25
N ILE A 15 -2.61 10.63 -5.26
CA ILE A 15 -3.75 11.56 -5.39
C ILE A 15 -3.27 12.99 -5.69
N ASN A 16 -2.21 13.44 -5.02
CA ASN A 16 -1.66 14.79 -5.22
C ASN A 16 -0.97 14.94 -6.60
N ARG A 17 -0.36 13.87 -7.11
CA ARG A 17 0.44 13.90 -8.35
C ARG A 17 -0.38 13.67 -9.62
N VAL A 18 -1.61 13.16 -9.51
CA VAL A 18 -2.49 12.89 -10.65
C VAL A 18 -3.63 13.92 -10.68
N PRO A 19 -3.56 14.95 -11.55
CA PRO A 19 -4.52 16.06 -11.55
C PRO A 19 -5.97 15.62 -11.78
N SER A 20 -6.19 14.54 -12.53
CA SER A 20 -7.51 13.97 -12.80
C SER A 20 -8.15 13.29 -11.58
N LEU A 21 -7.38 13.02 -10.51
CA LEU A 21 -7.86 12.38 -9.29
C LEU A 21 -8.15 13.36 -8.15
N GLY A 22 -7.63 14.60 -8.18
CA GLY A 22 -7.67 15.52 -7.05
C GLY A 22 -9.06 15.73 -6.44
N TYR A 23 -10.07 16.04 -7.26
CA TYR A 23 -11.45 16.21 -6.81
C TYR A 23 -12.14 14.87 -6.51
N ARG A 24 -11.95 13.87 -7.38
CA ARG A 24 -12.62 12.56 -7.29
C ARG A 24 -12.18 11.75 -6.07
N ALA A 25 -10.95 11.97 -5.60
CA ALA A 25 -10.34 11.25 -4.50
C ALA A 25 -10.21 12.10 -3.22
N ALA A 26 -10.88 13.26 -3.14
CA ALA A 26 -10.81 14.13 -1.97
C ALA A 26 -11.24 13.42 -0.68
N HIS A 27 -12.37 12.69 -0.73
CA HIS A 27 -12.86 11.91 0.40
C HIS A 27 -11.91 10.76 0.78
N LEU A 28 -11.35 10.07 -0.22
CA LEU A 28 -10.35 9.03 0.03
C LEU A 28 -9.10 9.60 0.70
N LYS A 29 -8.62 10.77 0.26
CA LYS A 29 -7.47 11.45 0.87
C LYS A 29 -7.72 11.78 2.35
N GLU A 30 -8.93 12.17 2.71
CA GLU A 30 -9.30 12.43 4.10
C GLU A 30 -9.30 11.15 4.93
N GLN A 31 -9.91 10.07 4.43
CA GLN A 31 -9.86 8.76 5.07
C GLN A 31 -8.43 8.27 5.31
N MET A 32 -7.55 8.40 4.32
CA MET A 32 -6.13 8.00 4.45
C MET A 32 -5.40 8.82 5.52
N LYS A 33 -5.74 10.10 5.71
CA LYS A 33 -5.17 10.92 6.81
C LYS A 33 -5.64 10.46 8.18
N GLU A 34 -6.91 10.08 8.29
CA GLU A 34 -7.46 9.53 9.53
C GLU A 34 -6.77 8.20 9.90
N GLU A 35 -6.54 7.31 8.92
CA GLU A 35 -5.83 6.05 9.14
C GLU A 35 -4.40 6.27 9.64
N ILE A 36 -3.68 7.25 9.09
CA ILE A 36 -2.35 7.63 9.59
C ILE A 36 -2.43 8.08 11.06
N LEU A 37 -3.45 8.85 11.42
CA LEU A 37 -3.64 9.30 12.81
C LEU A 37 -3.98 8.12 13.73
N ARG A 38 -4.88 7.21 13.32
CA ARG A 38 -5.23 5.99 14.07
C ARG A 38 -4.00 5.11 14.29
N ASN A 39 -3.21 4.86 13.24
CA ASN A 39 -1.99 4.05 13.35
C ASN A 39 -0.96 4.68 14.28
N ARG A 40 -0.76 5.99 14.21
CA ARG A 40 0.14 6.70 15.14
C ARG A 40 -0.34 6.64 16.58
N ALA A 41 -1.64 6.83 16.80
CA ALA A 41 -2.24 6.70 18.13
C ALA A 41 -2.12 5.28 18.67
N TYR A 42 -2.31 4.27 17.82
CA TYR A 42 -2.14 2.87 18.18
C TYR A 42 -0.69 2.54 18.53
N ALA A 43 0.27 2.94 17.69
CA ALA A 43 1.70 2.75 17.96
C ALA A 43 2.14 3.42 19.27
N TYR A 44 1.60 4.61 19.58
CA TYR A 44 1.90 5.31 20.83
C TYR A 44 1.32 4.61 22.07
N THR A 45 0.12 4.04 21.95
CA THR A 45 -0.60 3.41 23.08
C THR A 45 -0.19 1.95 23.31
N HIS A 46 0.13 1.20 22.25
CA HIS A 46 0.37 -0.24 22.29
C HIS A 46 1.83 -0.61 21.99
N GLY A 47 2.67 0.33 21.55
CA GLY A 47 4.09 0.08 21.25
C GLY A 47 4.35 -0.88 20.08
N THR A 48 3.32 -1.20 19.29
CA THR A 48 3.37 -2.15 18.18
C THR A 48 2.49 -1.64 17.02
N ASP A 49 2.83 -2.01 15.78
CA ASP A 49 2.04 -1.66 14.61
C ASP A 49 0.65 -2.34 14.63
N ALA A 50 -0.36 -1.69 14.06
CA ALA A 50 -1.72 -2.22 14.01
C ALA A 50 -1.76 -3.56 13.25
N GLU A 51 -2.45 -4.56 13.82
CA GLU A 51 -2.49 -5.96 13.30
C GLU A 51 -2.95 -6.05 11.83
N ALA A 52 -3.78 -5.11 11.38
CA ALA A 52 -4.26 -5.04 9.99
C ALA A 52 -3.15 -4.82 8.95
N VAL A 53 -2.02 -4.22 9.33
CA VAL A 53 -0.85 -4.08 8.46
C VAL A 53 0.02 -5.35 8.50
N ASN A 54 0.08 -6.00 9.65
CA ASN A 54 0.97 -7.14 9.89
C ASN A 54 0.44 -8.46 9.28
N GLN A 55 -0.87 -8.58 9.08
CA GLN A 55 -1.51 -9.77 8.48
C GLN A 55 -1.70 -9.67 6.96
N TRP A 56 -1.19 -8.63 6.30
CA TRP A 56 -1.36 -8.49 4.86
C TRP A 56 -0.40 -9.42 4.09
N THR A 57 -0.97 -10.42 3.43
CA THR A 57 -0.25 -11.29 2.49
C THR A 57 -0.49 -10.87 1.06
N TRP A 58 0.53 -10.93 0.20
CA TRP A 58 0.35 -10.81 -1.24
C TRP A 58 -0.65 -11.86 -1.73
N PRO A 59 -1.67 -11.49 -2.52
CA PRO A 59 -2.50 -12.48 -3.18
C PRO A 59 -1.58 -13.31 -4.08
N GLN A 60 -1.45 -14.60 -3.78
CA GLN A 60 -0.79 -15.57 -4.65
C GLN A 60 -1.68 -15.76 -5.89
N GLU A 61 -1.70 -14.78 -6.79
CA GLU A 61 -2.00 -15.09 -8.19
C GLU A 61 -0.85 -16.00 -8.63
N SER A 62 -1.20 -17.23 -9.00
CA SER A 62 -0.27 -18.21 -9.52
C SER A 62 0.62 -17.52 -10.55
N TRP A 63 1.87 -17.31 -10.17
CA TRP A 63 2.91 -16.85 -11.06
C TRP A 63 3.08 -17.95 -12.10
N SER A 64 2.22 -17.95 -13.12
CA SER A 64 2.39 -18.78 -14.31
C SER A 64 3.64 -18.24 -14.97
N CYS A 65 4.74 -18.88 -14.59
CA CYS A 65 6.09 -18.65 -15.07
C CYS A 65 6.04 -18.32 -16.57
N TRP A 66 6.72 -17.23 -16.93
CA TRP A 66 7.22 -16.90 -18.26
C TRP A 66 7.18 -18.09 -19.24
N PRO A 67 6.74 -17.91 -20.50
CA PRO A 67 6.72 -19.01 -21.45
C PRO A 67 8.14 -19.56 -21.60
N GLN A 68 8.33 -20.81 -21.20
CA GLN A 68 9.55 -21.56 -21.46
C GLN A 68 9.72 -21.64 -22.97
N LYS A 69 10.48 -20.72 -23.57
CA LYS A 69 11.01 -20.91 -24.91
C LYS A 69 12.01 -22.06 -24.80
N THR A 70 11.60 -23.26 -25.17
CA THR A 70 12.54 -24.32 -25.52
C THR A 70 13.27 -23.88 -26.79
N PRO A 71 14.60 -23.70 -26.79
CA PRO A 71 15.33 -23.62 -28.04
C PRO A 71 15.42 -25.05 -28.57
N GLY A 72 14.73 -25.32 -29.68
CA GLY A 72 14.96 -26.53 -30.45
C GLY A 72 16.44 -26.61 -30.81
N HIS A 73 17.05 -27.75 -30.47
CA HIS A 73 18.30 -28.19 -31.07
C HIS A 73 18.13 -29.67 -31.43
N SER A 74 18.26 -29.89 -32.74
CA SER A 74 18.49 -31.13 -33.48
C SER A 74 17.31 -32.07 -33.70
#